data_AF-A0A942FVA1-F1
#
_entry.id   AF-A0A942FVA1-F1
#
_cell.length_a   1.000
_cell.length_b   1.000
_cell.length_c   1.000
_cell.angle_alpha   90.00
_cell.angle_beta   90.00
_cell.angle_gamma   90.00
#
_symmetry.space_group_name_H-M   'P 1'
#
loop_
_entity.id
_entity.type
_entity.pdbx_description
1 polymer ?
#
loop_
_entity_poly.entity_id
_entity_poly.type
_entity_poly.pdbx_seq_one_letter_code
_entity_poly.pdbx_strand_id
1 'polypeptide(L)'
;MKVCCDIFCAVIDNLGDAGVCWRLARQLAAEHGWRVRLWIDDPAPIGRMAPDQTVVEVRRWAGDFGGIAAADIVIEAFACELPPAYVAAMRARPRPP
;
A
#
# COMPACT_ATOMS: atom_id res chain seq x y z
N MET A 1 -3.03 -18.36 -7.90
CA MET A 1 -2.61 -16.94 -8.01
C MET A 1 -2.62 -16.32 -6.62
N LYS A 2 -1.61 -15.52 -6.26
CA LYS A 2 -1.64 -14.74 -5.00
C LYS A 2 -2.41 -13.44 -5.25
N VAL A 3 -3.32 -13.10 -4.35
CA VAL A 3 -4.04 -11.81 -4.36
C VAL A 3 -3.01 -10.70 -4.20
N CYS A 4 -3.04 -9.71 -5.10
CA CYS A 4 -2.25 -8.49 -4.98
C CYS A 4 -3.08 -7.42 -4.27
N CYS A 5 -2.51 -6.79 -3.24
CA CYS A 5 -3.16 -5.73 -2.47
C CYS A 5 -2.24 -4.49 -2.42
N ASP A 6 -2.80 -3.33 -2.74
CA ASP A 6 -2.14 -2.04 -2.54
C ASP A 6 -2.83 -1.28 -1.42
N ILE A 7 -2.06 -0.88 -0.42
CA ILE A 7 -2.52 -0.07 0.71
C ILE A 7 -1.90 1.31 0.56
N PHE A 8 -2.72 2.35 0.51
CA PHE A 8 -2.29 3.74 0.46
C PHE A 8 -2.44 4.37 1.83
N CYS A 9 -1.37 4.98 2.33
CA CYS A 9 -1.31 5.64 3.62
C CYS A 9 -0.64 7.01 3.45
N ALA A 10 -1.42 8.08 3.59
CA ALA A 10 -0.88 9.43 3.76
C ALA A 10 -0.70 9.64 5.27
N VAL A 11 0.54 9.81 5.71
CA VAL A 11 0.87 9.86 7.13
C VAL A 11 0.56 11.25 7.66
N ILE A 12 -0.52 11.37 8.42
CA ILE A 12 -0.85 12.59 9.18
C ILE A 12 -0.39 12.43 10.63
N ASP A 13 -0.59 11.25 11.21
CA ASP A 13 0.01 10.84 12.48
C ASP A 13 1.03 9.70 12.27
N ASN A 14 2.32 10.04 12.40
CA ASN A 14 3.48 9.18 12.13
C ASN A 14 3.39 7.77 12.73
N LEU A 15 2.88 7.62 13.95
CA LEU A 15 2.85 6.32 14.63
C LEU A 15 1.48 5.64 14.51
N GLY A 16 0.40 6.41 14.44
CA GLY A 16 -0.95 5.88 14.29
C GLY A 16 -1.15 5.24 12.91
N ASP A 17 -1.09 6.05 11.87
CA ASP A 17 -1.52 5.65 10.53
C ASP A 17 -0.55 4.63 9.94
N ALA A 18 0.76 4.93 9.99
CA ALA A 18 1.79 4.04 9.50
C ALA A 18 1.80 2.70 10.25
N GLY A 19 1.61 2.71 11.58
CA GLY A 19 1.57 1.51 12.41
C GLY A 19 0.38 0.60 12.11
N VAL A 20 -0.81 1.19 11.89
CA VAL A 20 -2.01 0.42 11.52
C VAL A 20 -1.86 -0.17 10.12
N CYS A 21 -1.46 0.61 9.13
CA CYS A 21 -1.26 0.14 7.76
C CYS A 21 -0.19 -0.95 7.70
N TRP A 22 0.91 -0.78 8.43
CA TRP A 22 1.98 -1.77 8.53
C TRP A 22 1.50 -3.09 9.11
N ARG A 23 0.80 -3.05 10.25
CA ARG A 23 0.29 -4.25 10.92
C ARG A 23 -0.63 -5.03 9.98
N LEU A 24 -1.54 -4.34 9.30
CA LEU A 24 -2.44 -4.94 8.30
C LEU A 24 -1.65 -5.55 7.13
N ALA A 25 -0.73 -4.78 6.53
CA ALA A 25 0.05 -5.22 5.39
C ALA A 25 0.85 -6.50 5.70
N ARG A 26 1.51 -6.51 6.86
CA ARG A 26 2.30 -7.64 7.35
C ARG A 26 1.43 -8.88 7.57
N GLN A 27 0.24 -8.71 8.16
CA GLN A 27 -0.70 -9.82 8.39
C GLN A 27 -1.20 -10.43 7.08
N LEU A 28 -1.62 -9.59 6.11
CA LEU A 28 -2.05 -10.05 4.79
C LEU A 28 -0.93 -10.80 4.05
N ALA A 29 0.31 -10.31 4.14
CA ALA A 29 1.45 -10.96 3.50
C ALA A 29 1.84 -12.28 4.19
N ALA A 30 2.01 -12.26 5.51
CA ALA A 30 2.57 -13.39 6.26
C ALA A 30 1.55 -14.50 6.56
N GLU A 31 0.32 -14.14 6.93
CA GLU A 31 -0.70 -15.11 7.36
C GLU A 31 -1.59 -15.56 6.21
N HIS A 32 -1.85 -14.69 5.23
CA HIS A 32 -2.72 -15.00 4.10
C HIS A 32 -1.95 -15.21 2.78
N GLY A 33 -0.64 -14.98 2.76
CA GLY A 33 0.21 -15.21 1.58
C GLY A 33 -0.05 -14.24 0.43
N TRP A 34 -0.67 -13.09 0.69
CA TRP A 34 -0.95 -12.07 -0.32
C TRP A 34 0.34 -11.35 -0.74
N ARG A 35 0.35 -10.77 -1.94
CA ARG A 35 1.41 -9.84 -2.36
C ARG A 35 0.96 -8.43 -2.01
N VAL A 36 1.61 -7.80 -1.05
CA VAL A 36 1.18 -6.50 -0.53
C VAL A 36 2.19 -5.41 -0.89
N ARG A 37 1.72 -4.32 -1.48
CA ARG A 37 2.46 -3.05 -1.59
C ARG A 37 1.87 -2.03 -0.62
N LEU A 38 2.70 -1.45 0.23
CA LEU A 38 2.34 -0.32 1.08
C LEU A 38 2.91 0.95 0.46
N TRP A 39 2.03 1.78 -0.10
CA TRP A 39 2.35 3.12 -0.57
C TRP A 39 2.22 4.10 0.59
N ILE A 40 3.34 4.69 1.01
CA ILE A 40 3.41 5.57 2.17
C ILE A 40 4.27 6.80 1.86
N ASP A 41 3.79 8.00 2.18
CA ASP A 41 4.50 9.26 1.89
C ASP A 41 5.80 9.43 2.71
N ASP A 42 5.76 9.04 3.99
CA ASP A 42 6.93 8.90 4.87
C ASP A 42 7.13 7.43 5.34
N PRO A 43 8.12 6.70 4.80
CA PRO A 43 8.42 5.33 5.24
C PRO A 43 9.24 5.26 6.54
N ALA A 44 9.71 6.38 7.10
CA ALA A 44 10.59 6.38 8.28
C ALA A 44 10.01 5.64 9.51
N PRO A 45 8.71 5.76 9.85
CA PRO A 45 8.12 4.99 10.94
C PRO A 45 8.25 3.47 10.73
N ILE A 46 8.09 2.99 9.50
CA ILE A 46 8.20 1.56 9.18
C ILE A 46 9.63 1.08 9.39
N GLY A 47 10.62 1.84 8.89
CA GLY A 47 12.03 1.51 9.09
C GLY A 47 12.43 1.46 10.57
N ARG A 48 11.78 2.24 11.44
CA ARG A 48 12.01 2.20 12.90
C ARG A 48 11.32 1.01 13.56
N MET A 49 10.11 0.65 13.14
CA MET A 49 9.34 -0.46 13.73
C MET A 49 9.80 -1.83 13.25
N ALA A 50 10.25 -1.93 11.99
CA ALA A 50 10.56 -3.19 11.33
C ALA A 50 11.71 -3.02 10.32
N PRO A 51 12.94 -2.74 10.79
CA PRO A 51 14.08 -2.40 9.92
C PRO A 51 14.45 -3.51 8.92
N ASP A 52 14.29 -4.78 9.30
CA ASP A 52 14.70 -5.94 8.50
C ASP A 52 13.54 -6.67 7.83
N GLN A 53 12.39 -6.01 7.67
CA GLN A 53 11.21 -6.64 7.08
C GLN A 53 11.41 -6.88 5.57
N THR A 54 10.95 -8.03 5.07
CA THR A 54 11.00 -8.39 3.64
C THR A 54 9.68 -8.90 3.07
N VAL A 55 8.62 -8.95 3.89
CA VAL A 55 7.34 -9.58 3.55
C VAL A 55 6.38 -8.64 2.82
N VAL A 56 6.53 -7.34 2.98
CA VAL A 56 5.71 -6.30 2.34
C VAL A 56 6.60 -5.43 1.46
N GLU A 57 6.14 -5.07 0.28
CA GLU A 57 6.85 -4.10 -0.56
C GLU A 57 6.46 -2.68 -0.14
N VAL A 58 7.34 -2.00 0.59
CA VAL A 58 7.11 -0.61 1.02
C VAL A 58 7.61 0.32 -0.07
N ARG A 59 6.74 1.18 -0.59
CA ARG A 59 7.06 2.16 -1.63
C ARG A 59 6.74 3.56 -1.14
N ARG A 60 7.63 4.50 -1.45
CA ARG A 60 7.34 5.90 -1.19
C ARG A 60 6.22 6.37 -2.09
N TRP A 61 5.19 6.96 -1.49
CA TRP A 61 4.11 7.62 -2.21
C TRP A 61 4.58 9.01 -2.65
N ALA A 62 5.36 9.05 -3.73
CA ALA A 62 5.84 10.28 -4.33
C ALA A 62 5.92 10.16 -5.86
N GLY A 63 5.48 11.19 -6.57
CA GLY A 63 5.63 11.30 -8.02
C GLY A 63 4.47 10.76 -8.86
N ASP A 64 4.78 10.45 -10.12
CA ASP A 64 3.81 9.98 -11.12
C ASP A 64 3.52 8.48 -10.96
N PHE A 65 2.23 8.14 -10.96
CA PHE A 65 1.74 6.76 -10.93
C PHE A 65 1.51 6.18 -12.34
N GLY A 66 1.92 6.90 -13.39
CA GLY A 66 1.93 6.44 -14.76
C GLY A 66 2.58 5.06 -14.91
N GLY A 67 1.86 4.13 -15.54
CA GLY A 67 2.35 2.77 -15.80
C GLY A 67 2.35 1.83 -14.59
N ILE A 68 1.97 2.28 -13.39
CA ILE A 68 1.78 1.39 -12.25
C ILE A 68 0.48 0.61 -12.44
N ALA A 69 0.61 -0.72 -12.61
CA ALA A 69 -0.55 -1.59 -12.65
C ALA A 69 -1.26 -1.60 -11.28
N ALA A 70 -2.57 -1.36 -11.29
CA ALA A 70 -3.39 -1.42 -10.08
C ALA A 70 -3.48 -2.86 -9.55
N ALA A 71 -3.63 -3.02 -8.24
CA ALA A 71 -3.74 -4.31 -7.55
C ALA A 71 -5.15 -4.93 -7.66
N ASP A 72 -5.30 -6.17 -7.17
CA ASP A 72 -6.61 -6.85 -7.13
C ASP A 72 -7.53 -6.28 -6.06
N ILE A 73 -6.93 -5.76 -4.99
CA ILE A 73 -7.58 -5.07 -3.87
C ILE A 73 -6.81 -3.77 -3.65
N VAL A 74 -7.54 -2.67 -3.45
CA VAL A 74 -6.96 -1.36 -3.15
C VAL A 74 -7.58 -0.85 -1.85
N ILE A 75 -6.75 -0.48 -0.89
CA ILE A 75 -7.18 0.03 0.41
C ILE A 75 -6.74 1.48 0.51
N GLU A 76 -7.73 2.36 0.56
CA GLU A 76 -7.57 3.76 0.94
C GLU A 76 -7.58 3.87 2.47
N ALA A 77 -6.41 4.07 3.09
CA ALA A 77 -6.35 4.21 4.54
C ALA A 77 -6.63 5.66 4.95
N PHE A 78 -7.47 5.82 5.98
CA PHE A 78 -7.71 7.10 6.67
C PHE A 78 -8.15 8.25 5.74
N ALA A 79 -8.97 7.92 4.72
CA ALA A 79 -9.49 8.87 3.74
C ALA A 79 -8.40 9.63 2.97
N CYS A 80 -7.24 9.00 2.71
CA CYS A 80 -6.24 9.56 1.82
C CYS A 80 -6.74 9.57 0.37
N GLU A 81 -6.33 10.54 -0.44
CA GLU A 81 -6.81 10.60 -1.84
C GLU A 81 -5.88 9.83 -2.77
N LEU A 82 -6.40 8.82 -3.49
CA LEU A 82 -5.61 8.05 -4.44
C LEU A 82 -5.14 8.91 -5.63
N PRO A 83 -3.94 8.65 -6.19
CA PRO A 83 -3.49 9.34 -7.39
C PRO A 83 -4.45 9.13 -8.58
N PRO A 84 -4.85 10.18 -9.32
CA PRO A 84 -5.77 10.03 -10.44
C PRO A 84 -5.31 9.01 -11.50
N ALA A 85 -4.00 8.94 -11.78
CA ALA A 85 -3.42 7.96 -12.69
C ALA A 85 -3.61 6.52 -12.20
N TYR A 86 -3.54 6.29 -10.88
CA TYR A 86 -3.78 4.98 -10.29
C TYR A 86 -5.27 4.61 -10.34
N VAL A 87 -6.17 5.57 -10.09
CA VAL A 87 -7.62 5.38 -10.26
C VAL A 87 -7.97 5.03 -11.71
N ALA A 88 -7.33 5.67 -12.68
CA ALA A 88 -7.47 5.30 -14.09
C ALA A 88 -6.99 3.87 -14.36
N ALA A 89 -5.85 3.46 -13.77
CA ALA A 89 -5.35 2.09 -13.88
C ALA A 89 -6.31 1.06 -13.25
N MET A 90 -6.97 1.38 -12.13
CA MET A 90 -8.00 0.53 -11.51
C MET A 90 -9.17 0.29 -12.46
N ARG A 91 -9.67 1.36 -13.11
CA ARG A 91 -10.78 1.28 -14.08
C ARG A 91 -10.42 0.50 -15.34
N ALA A 92 -9.16 0.53 -15.75
CA ALA A 92 -8.67 -0.19 -16.93
C ALA A 92 -8.51 -1.70 -16.72
N ARG A 93 -8.63 -2.20 -15.49
CA ARG A 93 -8.52 -3.64 -15.20
C ARG A 93 -9.74 -4.41 -15.74
N PRO A 94 -9.55 -5.63 -16.28
CA PRO A 94 -10.68 -6.48 -16.70
C PRO A 94 -11.67 -6.76 -15.56
N ARG A 95 -11.15 -6.88 -14.33
CA ARG A 95 -11.93 -6.88 -13.10
C ARG A 95 -11.41 -5.72 -12.23
N PRO A 96 -12.19 -4.64 -12.10
CA PRO A 96 -11.88 -3.56 -11.15
C PRO A 96 -11.73 -4.12 -9.73
N PRO A 97 -10.89 -3.49 -8.90
CA PRO A 97 -10.75 -3.84 -7.48
C PRO A 97 -12.05 -3.63 -6.71
#